data_AF-A0A1W1E138-F1
#
_entry.id   AF-A0A1W1E138-F1
#
_cell.length_a   1.000
_cell.length_b   1.000
_cell.length_c   1.000
_cell.angle_alpha   90.00
_cell.angle_beta   90.00
_cell.angle_gamma   90.00
#
_symmetry.space_group_name_H-M   'P 1'
#
loop_
_entity.id
_entity.type
_entity.pdbx_description
1 polymer ?
#
loop_
_entity_poly.entity_id
_entity_poly.type
_entity_poly.pdbx_seq_one_letter_code
_entity_poly.pdbx_strand_id
1 'polypeptide(L)' 'MNYNRSKYAGIEAAYTSERNDETMAISLNGNYKIKEIDSDLVVSISRTKNNSNLPIYEYKRQQVSVSVNHRF' A
#
# COMPACT_ATOMS: atom_id res chain seq x y z
N MET A 1 8.15 5.66 8.50
CA MET A 1 6.87 4.94 8.74
C MET A 1 5.75 5.85 8.31
N ASN A 2 4.81 5.37 7.51
CA ASN A 2 3.63 6.12 7.06
C ASN A 2 2.38 5.33 7.45
N TYR A 3 1.36 6.06 7.89
CA TYR A 3 0.04 5.53 8.18
C TYR A 3 -1.00 6.38 7.45
N ASN A 4 -1.93 5.72 6.77
CA ASN A 4 -3.02 6.35 6.04
C ASN A 4 -4.35 5.64 6.36
N ARG A 5 -5.40 6.43 6.54
CA ARG A 5 -6.78 5.95 6.67
C ARG A 5 -7.65 6.77 5.73
N SER A 6 -8.40 6.10 4.86
CA SER A 6 -9.34 6.73 3.94
C SER A 6 -10.71 6.09 4.02
N LYS A 7 -11.72 6.86 3.67
CA LYS A 7 -13.11 6.40 3.54
C LYS A 7 -13.60 6.72 2.14
N TYR A 8 -14.40 5.84 1.57
CA TYR A 8 -15.09 6.06 0.31
C TYR A 8 -16.55 5.66 0.47
N ALA A 9 -17.45 6.52 0.00
CA ALA A 9 -18.88 6.27 -0.07
C ALA A 9 -19.36 6.71 -1.47
N GLY A 10 -20.01 5.83 -2.22
CA GLY A 10 -20.46 6.14 -3.57
C GLY A 10 -21.30 5.06 -4.22
N ILE A 11 -22.14 5.46 -5.17
CA ILE A 11 -22.98 4.56 -5.96
C ILE A 11 -22.16 4.02 -7.13
N GLU A 12 -21.99 2.70 -7.18
CA GLU A 12 -21.35 2.03 -8.31
C GLU A 12 -22.44 1.56 -9.28
N ALA A 13 -22.35 1.92 -10.57
CA ALA A 13 -23.39 1.58 -11.57
C ALA A 13 -23.65 0.06 -11.71
N ALA A 14 -22.67 -0.76 -11.31
CA ALA A 14 -22.76 -2.22 -11.33
C ALA A 14 -23.46 -2.83 -10.10
N TYR A 15 -23.79 -2.03 -9.07
CA TYR A 15 -24.36 -2.51 -7.81
C TYR A 15 -25.60 -1.71 -7.40
N THR A 16 -26.60 -2.41 -6.88
CA THR A 16 -27.84 -1.81 -6.36
C THR A 16 -27.67 -1.14 -5.00
N SER A 17 -26.55 -1.38 -4.32
CA SER A 17 -26.23 -0.82 -3.00
C SER A 17 -25.07 0.18 -3.11
N GLU A 18 -25.14 1.24 -2.30
CA GLU A 18 -24.03 2.18 -2.15
C GLU A 18 -22.80 1.47 -1.59
N ARG A 19 -21.64 1.66 -2.21
CA ARG A 19 -20.36 1.13 -1.78
C ARG A 19 -19.83 1.99 -0.63
N ASN A 20 -19.48 1.35 0.48
CA ASN A 20 -18.91 1.97 1.66
C ASN A 20 -17.62 1.25 2.04
N ASP A 21 -16.50 1.93 1.83
CA ASP A 21 -15.16 1.39 2.05
C ASP A 21 -14.43 2.16 3.15
N GLU A 22 -13.74 1.41 3.99
CA GLU A 22 -12.76 1.92 4.94
C GLU A 22 -11.41 1.27 4.68
N THR A 23 -10.45 2.08 4.22
CA THR A 23 -9.09 1.63 3.94
C THR A 23 -8.16 2.08 5.05
N MET A 24 -7.33 1.15 5.54
CA MET A 24 -6.22 1.42 6.44
C MET A 24 -4.94 0.90 5.79
N ALA A 25 -3.92 1.74 5.69
CA ALA A 25 -2.62 1.39 5.15
C ALA A 25 -1.51 1.81 6.12
N ILE A 26 -0.53 0.92 6.29
CA ILE A 26 0.69 1.17 7.03
C ILE A 26 1.87 0.77 6.15
N SER A 27 2.91 1.60 6.12
CA SER A 27 4.13 1.30 5.40
C SER A 27 5.39 1.70 6.16
N LEU A 28 6.43 0.91 5.96
CA LEU A 28 7.76 1.06 6.53
C LEU A 28 8.75 1.00 5.37
N ASN A 29 9.65 1.98 5.32
CA ASN A 29 10.72 2.05 4.34
C ASN A 29 12.05 2.11 5.09
N GLY A 30 12.97 1.24 4.72
CA GLY A 30 14.37 1.30 5.10
C GLY A 30 15.23 1.61 3.88
N ASN A 31 16.21 2.48 4.05
CA ASN A 31 17.23 2.76 3.04
C ASN A 31 18.60 2.46 3.65
N TYR A 32 19.45 1.79 2.88
CA TYR A 32 20.82 1.51 3.22
C TYR A 32 21.75 1.86 2.07
N LYS A 33 22.77 2.68 2.33
CA LYS A 33 23.78 3.05 1.33
C LYS A 33 24.91 2.02 1.30
N ILE A 34 25.04 1.32 0.18
CA ILE A 34 26.17 0.44 -0.13
C ILE A 34 27.28 1.30 -0.74
N LYS A 35 28.19 1.78 0.11
CA LYS A 35 29.24 2.74 -0.27
C LYS A 35 30.22 2.20 -1.32
N GLU A 36 30.52 0.91 -1.29
CA GLU A 36 31.52 0.27 -2.16
C GLU A 36 31.14 0.34 -3.65
N ILE A 37 29.85 0.39 -3.95
CA ILE A 37 29.30 0.38 -5.32
C ILE A 37 28.39 1.59 -5.55
N ASP A 38 28.55 2.67 -4.78
CA ASP A 38 27.67 3.87 -4.75
C ASP A 38 26.19 3.58 -5.04
N SER A 39 25.63 2.61 -4.31
CA SER A 39 24.27 2.14 -4.53
C SER A 39 23.40 2.33 -3.29
N ASP A 40 22.11 2.59 -3.49
CA ASP A 40 21.12 2.68 -2.44
C ASP A 40 20.23 1.42 -2.47
N LEU A 41 20.29 0.61 -1.42
CA LEU A 41 19.35 -0.49 -1.17
C LEU A 41 18.13 0.07 -0.46
N VAL A 42 16.96 -0.07 -1.06
CA VAL A 42 15.67 0.35 -0.48
C VAL A 42 14.81 -0.88 -0.25
N VAL A 43 14.36 -1.05 0.99
CA VAL A 43 13.44 -2.10 1.40
C VAL A 43 12.16 -1.44 1.87
N SER A 44 11.04 -1.83 1.27
CA SER A 44 9.71 -1.28 1.55
C SER A 44 8.76 -2.39 1.93
N ILE A 45 8.12 -2.27 3.08
CA ILE A 45 7.09 -3.19 3.56
C ILE A 45 5.80 -2.38 3.73
N SER A 46 4.70 -2.85 3.16
CA SER A 46 3.40 -2.23 3.34
C SER A 46 2.31 -3.26 3.60
N ARG A 47 1.33 -2.85 4.41
CA ARG A 47 0.12 -3.61 4.70
C ARG A 47 -1.08 -2.70 4.53
N THR A 48 -2.06 -3.17 3.77
CA THR A 48 -3.31 -2.46 3.51
C THR A 48 -4.47 -3.39 3.83
N LYS A 49 -5.47 -2.88 4.54
CA LYS A 49 -6.76 -3.53 4.73
C LYS A 49 -7.83 -2.59 4.18
N ASN A 50 -8.65 -3.08 3.25
CA ASN A 50 -9.85 -2.40 2.82
C ASN A 50 -11.05 -3.20 3.29
N ASN A 51 -11.86 -2.61 4.15
CA ASN A 51 -13.13 -3.17 4.57
C ASN A 51 -14.22 -2.55 3.70
N SER A 52 -15.03 -3.37 3.03
CA SER A 52 -16.11 -2.90 2.16
C SER A 52 -17.39 -3.68 2.45
N ASN A 53 -18.54 -3.05 2.27
CA ASN A 53 -19.81 -3.76 2.25
C ASN A 53 -20.01 -4.62 0.98
N LEU A 54 -19.18 -4.41 -0.05
CA LEU A 54 -19.19 -5.20 -1.28
C LEU A 54 -17.97 -6.14 -1.29
N PRO A 55 -18.17 -7.48 -1.30
CA PRO A 55 -17.09 -8.46 -1.15
C PRO A 55 -15.96 -8.34 -2.19
N ILE A 56 -16.27 -7.90 -3.41
CA ILE A 56 -15.28 -7.73 -4.47
C ILE A 56 -14.24 -6.65 -4.14
N TYR A 57 -14.59 -5.69 -3.27
CA TYR A 57 -13.71 -4.59 -2.85
C TYR A 57 -13.12 -4.83 -1.46
N GLU A 58 -13.54 -5.87 -0.74
CA GLU A 58 -12.91 -6.23 0.53
C GLU A 58 -11.57 -6.95 0.25
N TYR A 59 -10.48 -6.41 0.78
CA TYR A 59 -9.17 -7.05 0.61
C TYR A 59 -8.21 -6.79 1.77
N LYS A 60 -7.27 -7.72 1.91
CA LYS A 60 -6.07 -7.57 2.75
C LYS A 60 -4.86 -7.77 1.85
N ARG A 61 -3.98 -6.77 1.80
CA ARG A 61 -2.78 -6.79 0.96
C ARG A 61 -1.54 -6.59 1.82
N GLN A 62 -0.54 -7.43 1.60
CA GLN A 62 0.82 -7.26 2.13
C GLN A 62 1.76 -7.20 0.94
N GLN A 63 2.64 -6.21 0.91
CA GLN A 63 3.61 -6.05 -0.17
C GLN A 63 4.98 -5.82 0.45
N VAL A 64 5.96 -6.55 -0.07
CA VAL A 64 7.37 -6.36 0.24
C VAL A 64 8.06 -6.06 -1.08
N SER A 65 8.84 -4.99 -1.09
CA SER A 65 9.63 -4.56 -2.24
C SER A 65 11.06 -4.36 -1.81
N VAL A 66 11.99 -4.79 -2.66
CA VAL A 66 13.42 -4.58 -2.51
C VAL A 66 13.91 -4.02 -3.83
N SER A 67 14.59 -2.88 -3.79
CA SER A 67 15.17 -2.24 -4.96
C SER A 67 16.59 -1.79 -4.68
N VAL A 68 17.47 -1.97 -5.65
CA VAL A 68 18.84 -1.42 -5.63
C VAL A 68 18.90 -0.32 -6.67
N ASN A 69 19.20 0.90 -6.23
CA ASN A 69 19.41 2.04 -7.11
C ASN A 69 20.90 2.28 -7.21
N HIS A 70 21.50 1.94 -8.36
CA HIS A 70 22.91 2.24 -8.64
C HIS A 70 23.01 3.61 -9.31
N ARG A 71 23.96 4.44 -8.88
CA ARG A 71 24.27 5.71 -9.54
C ARG A 71 25.48 5.50 -10.45
N PHE A 72 25.30 5.78 -11.74
CA PHE A 72 26.36 5.77 -12.75
C PHE A 72 26.99 7.17 -12.86
#